data_AF-A0A1F6IDD9-F1
#
_entry.id   AF-A0A1F6IDD9-F1
#
_cell.length_a   1.000
_cell.length_b   1.000
_cell.length_c   1.000
_cell.angle_alpha   90.00
_cell.angle_beta   90.00
_cell.angle_gamma   90.00
#
_symmetry.space_group_name_H-M   'P 1'
#
loop_
_entity.id
_entity.type
_entity.pdbx_description
1 polymer ?
#
loop_
_entity_poly.entity_id
_entity_poly.type
_entity_poly.pdbx_seq_one_letter_code
_entity_poly.pdbx_strand_id
1 'polypeptide(L)'
;MNTLMLDTADNKKISIGLKINGKEHIKTHLIKSNKTQIVLPMIDKLLKEQGVTLKDLTLVEVNTGLGSFTGIRVGMAIANALSFALKIPVNTIK
;
A
#
# COMPACT_ATOMS: atom_id res chain seq x y z
N MET A 1 5.02 -10.87 11.71
CA MET A 1 5.10 -9.44 11.35
C MET A 1 4.17 -9.23 10.17
N ASN A 2 3.25 -8.28 10.27
CA ASN A 2 2.30 -7.97 9.21
C ASN A 2 2.75 -6.68 8.51
N THR A 3 3.04 -6.78 7.21
CA THR A 3 3.57 -5.67 6.42
C THR A 3 2.61 -5.29 5.31
N LEU A 4 2.23 -4.02 5.24
CA LEU A 4 1.47 -3.46 4.13
C LEU A 4 2.45 -2.91 3.08
N MET A 5 2.33 -3.35 1.84
CA MET A 5 3.19 -2.95 0.72
C MET A 5 2.39 -2.10 -0.27
N LEU A 6 2.89 -0.91 -0.62
CA LEU A 6 2.22 0.05 -1.49
C LEU A 6 3.08 0.35 -2.72
N ASP A 7 2.58 -0.03 -3.90
CA ASP A 7 3.14 0.40 -5.18
C ASP A 7 2.09 1.16 -5.99
N THR A 8 2.33 2.46 -6.10
CA THR A 8 1.52 3.41 -6.85
C THR A 8 2.35 4.13 -7.90
N ALA A 9 3.58 3.67 -8.15
CA ALA A 9 4.52 4.33 -9.05
C ALA A 9 4.18 4.09 -10.53
N ASP A 10 3.46 3.03 -10.87
CA ASP A 10 3.06 2.76 -12.26
C ASP A 10 1.90 3.67 -12.71
N ASN A 11 1.94 4.11 -13.97
CA ASN A 11 0.91 4.94 -14.57
C ASN A 11 -0.36 4.17 -14.98
N LYS A 12 -0.24 2.85 -15.18
CA LYS A 12 -1.27 1.96 -15.72
C LYS A 12 -1.86 1.03 -14.68
N LYS A 13 -1.19 0.84 -13.54
CA LYS A 13 -1.65 -0.05 -12.47
C LYS A 13 -1.31 0.48 -11.08
N ILE A 14 -2.07 0.03 -10.10
CA ILE A 14 -1.81 0.19 -8.67
C ILE A 14 -1.72 -1.21 -8.08
N SER A 15 -0.68 -1.46 -7.30
CA SER A 15 -0.49 -2.73 -6.60
C SER A 15 -0.39 -2.51 -5.10
N ILE A 16 -1.14 -3.31 -4.35
CA ILE A 16 -1.12 -3.29 -2.88
C ILE A 16 -0.91 -4.72 -2.40
N GLY A 17 0.00 -4.89 -1.46
CA GLY A 17 0.33 -6.18 -0.91
C GLY A 17 0.19 -6.22 0.60
N LEU A 18 -0.09 -7.39 1.14
CA LEU A 18 -0.12 -7.66 2.57
C LEU A 18 0.68 -8.93 2.82
N LYS A 19 1.74 -8.81 3.63
CA LYS A 19 2.57 -9.93 4.04
C LYS A 19 2.19 -10.34 5.46
N ILE A 20 1.76 -11.58 5.64
CA ILE A 20 1.36 -12.15 6.94
C ILE A 20 2.10 -13.47 7.10
N ASN A 21 2.85 -13.64 8.20
CA ASN A 21 3.57 -14.88 8.51
C ASN A 21 4.42 -15.41 7.33
N GLY A 22 5.06 -14.51 6.58
CA GLY A 22 5.90 -14.85 5.42
C GLY A 22 5.14 -15.07 4.11
N LYS A 23 3.81 -15.15 4.13
CA LYS A 23 2.97 -15.28 2.93
C LYS A 23 2.54 -13.92 2.41
N GLU A 24 2.63 -13.71 1.10
CA GLU A 24 2.26 -12.45 0.45
C GLU A 24 0.92 -12.57 -0.28
N HIS A 25 0.08 -11.57 -0.07
CA HIS A 25 -1.23 -11.43 -0.71
C HIS A 25 -1.22 -10.11 -1.48
N ILE A 26 -1.17 -10.18 -2.81
CA ILE A 26 -1.02 -9.00 -3.68
C ILE A 26 -2.30 -8.80 -4.48
N LYS A 27 -2.73 -7.54 -4.56
CA LYS A 27 -3.81 -7.07 -5.42
C LYS A 27 -3.32 -6.01 -6.37
N THR A 28 -3.61 -6.21 -7.64
CA THR A 28 -3.30 -5.26 -8.70
C THR A 28 -4.60 -4.78 -9.32
N HIS A 29 -4.72 -3.47 -9.52
CA HIS A 29 -5.81 -2.84 -10.24
C HIS A 29 -5.27 -2.11 -11.47
N LEU A 30 -5.84 -2.37 -12.65
CA LEU A 30 -5.52 -1.66 -13.87
C LEU A 30 -6.31 -0.34 -13.90
N ILE A 31 -5.59 0.77 -14.02
CA ILE A 31 -6.16 2.11 -14.03
C ILE A 31 -6.80 2.36 -15.39
N LYS A 32 -8.13 2.44 -15.43
CA LYS A 32 -8.87 2.94 -16.60
C LYS A 32 -9.16 4.45 -16.51
N SER A 33 -9.25 5.01 -15.29
CA SER A 33 -9.34 6.45 -14.96
C SER A 33 -9.13 6.69 -13.44
N ASN A 34 -8.86 7.93 -13.01
CA ASN A 34 -8.66 8.42 -11.63
C ASN A 34 -7.90 7.52 -10.62
N LYS A 35 -6.59 7.75 -10.49
CA LYS A 35 -5.67 6.97 -9.64
C LYS A 35 -5.89 7.09 -8.13
N THR A 36 -6.34 8.25 -7.65
CA THR A 36 -6.21 8.61 -6.22
C THR A 36 -7.28 7.96 -5.32
N GLN A 37 -8.48 7.72 -5.85
CA GLN A 37 -9.61 7.29 -5.02
C GLN A 37 -9.65 5.78 -4.75
N ILE A 38 -8.82 4.99 -5.42
CA ILE A 38 -8.92 3.51 -5.36
C ILE A 38 -7.98 2.87 -4.34
N VAL A 39 -6.91 3.56 -3.92
CA VAL A 39 -5.84 2.95 -3.10
C VAL A 39 -6.38 2.55 -1.72
N LEU A 40 -7.03 3.47 -1.01
CA LEU A 40 -7.60 3.19 0.32
C LEU A 40 -8.66 2.07 0.28
N PRO A 41 -9.63 2.06 -0.66
CA PRO A 41 -10.55 0.93 -0.83
C PRO A 41 -9.85 -0.41 -1.10
N MET A 42 -8.75 -0.41 -1.87
CA MET A 42 -7.97 -1.63 -2.13
C MET A 42 -7.29 -2.15 -0.86
N ILE A 43 -6.73 -1.27 -0.03
CA ILE A 43 -6.14 -1.63 1.28
C ILE A 43 -7.21 -2.25 2.18
N ASP A 44 -8.35 -1.56 2.35
CA ASP A 44 -9.45 -2.02 3.19
C ASP A 44 -9.97 -3.40 2.75
N LYS A 45 -10.17 -3.58 1.43
CA LYS A 45 -10.59 -4.87 0.87
C LYS A 45 -9.56 -5.97 1.13
N LEU A 46 -8.28 -5.70 0.92
CA LEU A 46 -7.21 -6.68 1.14
C LEU A 46 -7.11 -7.11 2.61
N LEU A 47 -7.17 -6.15 3.53
CA LEU A 47 -7.16 -6.40 4.97
C LEU A 47 -8.36 -7.26 5.40
N LYS A 48 -9.57 -6.89 4.96
CA LYS A 48 -10.80 -7.64 5.25
C LYS A 48 -10.76 -9.07 4.73
N GLU A 49 -10.27 -9.28 3.51
CA GLU A 49 -10.16 -10.63 2.93
C GLU A 49 -9.17 -11.53 3.66
N GLN A 50 -8.16 -10.96 4.33
CA GLN A 50 -7.21 -11.71 5.14
C GLN A 50 -7.59 -11.74 6.63
N GLY A 51 -8.73 -11.15 7.02
CA GLY A 51 -9.15 -11.09 8.42
C GLY A 51 -8.22 -10.27 9.32
N VAL A 52 -7.49 -9.30 8.74
CA VAL A 52 -6.52 -8.44 9.43
C VAL A 52 -7.10 -7.04 9.60
N THR A 53 -6.83 -6.40 10.72
CA THR A 53 -7.19 -5.00 10.96
C THR A 53 -5.99 -4.08 10.77
N LEU A 54 -6.24 -2.77 10.61
CA LEU A 54 -5.14 -1.79 10.52
C LEU A 54 -4.20 -1.84 11.75
N LYS A 55 -4.73 -2.17 12.94
CA LYS A 55 -3.95 -2.24 14.18
C LYS A 55 -2.99 -3.42 14.22
N ASP A 56 -3.24 -4.44 13.41
CA ASP A 56 -2.38 -5.62 13.33
C ASP A 56 -1.17 -5.39 12.41
N LEU A 57 -1.14 -4.27 11.68
CA LEU A 57 0.01 -3.88 10.88
C LEU A 57 1.17 -3.47 11.77
N THR A 58 2.36 -3.91 11.39
CA THR A 58 3.61 -3.65 12.12
C THR A 58 4.63 -2.89 11.30
N LEU A 59 4.43 -2.80 9.98
CA LEU A 59 5.32 -2.11 9.04
C LEU A 59 4.51 -1.67 7.81
N VAL A 60 4.85 -0.51 7.25
CA VAL A 60 4.43 -0.11 5.91
C VAL A 60 5.65 -0.01 5.01
N GLU A 61 5.57 -0.60 3.82
CA GLU A 61 6.55 -0.50 2.75
C GLU A 61 5.94 0.27 1.58
N VAL A 62 6.69 1.22 1.02
CA VAL A 62 6.23 2.02 -0.12
C VAL A 62 7.29 2.07 -1.22
N ASN A 63 6.86 1.83 -2.46
CA ASN A 63 7.70 2.00 -3.64
C ASN A 63 7.95 3.50 -3.89
N THR A 64 9.23 3.89 -3.95
CA THR A 64 9.65 5.29 -4.15
C THR A 64 10.12 5.63 -5.57
N GLY A 65 10.09 4.68 -6.53
CA GLY A 65 10.28 4.95 -7.97
C GLY A 65 11.26 3.99 -8.66
N LEU A 66 11.47 4.02 -10.00
CA LEU A 66 11.13 5.00 -11.06
C LEU A 66 9.63 5.02 -11.44
N GLY A 67 9.01 6.18 -11.71
CA GLY A 67 7.63 6.21 -12.19
C GLY A 67 6.85 7.52 -12.09
N SER A 68 5.52 7.38 -11.99
CA SER A 68 4.49 8.41 -11.86
C SER A 68 4.75 9.33 -10.65
N PHE A 69 5.12 10.59 -10.90
CA PHE A 69 5.34 11.58 -9.85
C PHE A 69 4.14 11.73 -8.90
N THR A 70 2.93 11.84 -9.46
CA THR A 70 1.69 11.90 -8.67
C THR A 70 1.44 10.60 -7.92
N GLY A 71 1.69 9.47 -8.57
CA GLY A 71 1.50 8.14 -7.98
C GLY A 71 2.37 7.93 -6.74
N ILE A 72 3.68 8.15 -6.89
CA ILE A 72 4.65 8.05 -5.80
C ILE A 72 4.24 8.91 -4.61
N ARG A 73 3.84 10.17 -4.84
CA ARG A 73 3.38 11.07 -3.76
C ARG A 73 2.12 10.56 -3.07
N VAL A 74 1.19 9.94 -3.79
CA VAL A 74 0.00 9.32 -3.20
C VAL A 74 0.40 8.15 -2.31
N GLY A 75 1.24 7.24 -2.80
CA GLY A 75 1.73 6.11 -2.00
C GLY A 75 2.45 6.57 -0.73
N MET A 76 3.37 7.54 -0.85
CA MET A 76 4.11 8.09 0.28
C MET A 76 3.21 8.80 1.29
N ALA A 77 2.23 9.58 0.83
CA ALA A 77 1.29 10.26 1.72
C ALA A 77 0.46 9.26 2.54
N ILE A 78 -0.01 8.19 1.90
CA ILE A 78 -0.75 7.12 2.59
C ILE A 78 0.16 6.39 3.57
N ALA A 79 1.37 6.02 3.18
CA ALA A 79 2.32 5.33 4.04
C ALA A 79 2.63 6.15 5.30
N ASN A 80 2.94 7.44 5.13
CA ASN A 80 3.21 8.35 6.24
C ASN A 80 2.00 8.55 7.15
N ALA A 81 0.80 8.70 6.58
CA ALA A 81 -0.43 8.83 7.36
C ALA A 81 -0.70 7.58 8.22
N LEU A 82 -0.56 6.39 7.64
CA LEU A 82 -0.73 5.12 8.35
C LEU A 82 0.32 4.94 9.44
N SER A 83 1.59 5.23 9.13
CA SER A 83 2.68 5.18 10.11
C SER A 83 2.45 6.11 11.28
N PHE A 84 2.06 7.36 11.02
CA PHE A 84 1.76 8.33 12.05
C PHE A 84 0.59 7.88 12.93
N ALA A 85 -0.50 7.41 12.31
CA ALA A 85 -1.71 6.99 13.02
C ALA A 85 -1.50 5.72 13.87
N LEU A 86 -0.71 4.76 13.35
CA LEU A 86 -0.51 3.45 13.97
C LEU A 86 0.78 3.37 14.81
N LYS A 87 1.64 4.40 14.74
CA LYS A 87 2.99 4.43 15.36
C LYS A 87 3.87 3.26 14.91
N ILE A 88 3.83 2.95 13.62
CA ILE A 88 4.63 1.87 13.01
C ILE A 88 5.64 2.44 12.01
N PRO A 89 6.80 1.81 11.79
CA PRO A 89 7.79 2.28 10.84
C PRO A 89 7.28 2.30 9.38
N VAL A 90 7.89 3.16 8.56
CA VAL A 90 7.80 3.13 7.09
C VAL A 90 9.16 2.82 6.51
N ASN A 91 9.22 1.84 5.61
CA ASN A 91 10.40 1.55 4.81
C ASN A 91 10.12 1.85 3.33
N THR A 92 11.16 2.21 2.61
CA THR A 92 11.10 2.38 1.15
C THR A 92 11.59 1.11 0.47
N ILE A 93 10.86 0.64 -0.53
CA ILE A 93 11.32 -0.40 -1.44
C ILE A 93 11.64 0.24 -2.81
N LYS A 94 12.66 -0.30 -3.48
CA LYS A 94 13.09 0.09 -4.83
C LYS A 94 12.64 -0.96 -5.84
#